data_AF-A0A7L4MW85-F1
#
_entry.id   AF-A0A7L4MW85-F1
#
_cell.length_a   1.000
_cell.length_b   1.000
_cell.length_c   1.000
_cell.angle_alpha   90.00
_cell.angle_beta   90.00
_cell.angle_gamma   90.00
#
_symmetry.space_group_name_H-M   'P 1'
#
loop_
_entity.id
_entity.type
_entity.pdbx_description
1 polymer ?
#
loop_
_entity_poly.entity_id
_entity_poly.type
_entity_poly.pdbx_seq_one_letter_code
_entity_poly.pdbx_strand_id
1 'polypeptide(L)'
;VWFLSQEKCCIVSVLSDFFRGPSVSSIRLAGLEHVLHFTAADGKIYMRSYKVLLKKSGCKIPRIELEEMGPSLDLVMRRTHLASDDLYKLSLKQPKALKPKKKKNISHDALGTTYGRIHMQKQDLGKLQTRKMKGLKKRPAEKSAEDGGDSPKKSKSA
;
A
#
# COMPACT_ATOMS: atom_id res chain seq x y z
N VAL A 1 -19.97 2.34 10.76
CA VAL A 1 -21.38 1.87 10.79
C VAL A 1 -21.71 0.91 9.64
N TRP A 2 -21.34 1.20 8.39
CA TRP A 2 -21.64 0.34 7.23
C TRP A 2 -20.91 -1.02 7.21
N PHE A 3 -19.70 -1.10 7.76
CA PHE A 3 -18.86 -2.32 7.71
C PHE A 3 -19.14 -3.35 8.82
N LEU A 4 -20.13 -3.11 9.69
CA LEU A 4 -20.40 -3.98 10.85
C LEU A 4 -21.24 -5.21 10.53
N SER A 5 -21.93 -5.25 9.39
CA SER A 5 -22.76 -6.39 8.96
C SER A 5 -22.50 -6.73 7.50
N GLN A 6 -22.41 -8.02 7.20
CA GLN A 6 -22.19 -8.54 5.85
C GLN A 6 -23.29 -8.07 4.88
N GLU A 7 -24.53 -7.95 5.35
CA GLU A 7 -25.68 -7.50 4.56
C GLU A 7 -25.53 -6.04 4.10
N LYS A 8 -25.10 -5.16 5.02
CA LYS A 8 -24.84 -3.75 4.73
C LYS A 8 -23.68 -3.58 3.77
N CYS A 9 -22.66 -4.43 3.86
CA CYS A 9 -21.52 -4.41 2.96
C CYS A 9 -21.91 -4.81 1.53
N CYS A 10 -22.79 -5.81 1.37
CA CYS A 10 -23.33 -6.21 0.07
C CYS A 10 -24.08 -5.07 -0.60
N ILE A 11 -24.97 -4.39 0.14
CA ILE A 11 -25.74 -3.24 -0.38
C ILE A 11 -24.81 -2.10 -0.81
N VAL A 12 -23.79 -1.79 -0.02
CA VAL A 12 -22.80 -0.76 -0.39
C VAL A 12 -22.11 -1.12 -1.71
N SER A 13 -21.74 -2.39 -1.90
CA SER A 13 -21.14 -2.85 -3.15
C SER A 13 -22.09 -2.68 -4.34
N VAL A 14 -23.36 -3.05 -4.20
CA VAL A 14 -24.36 -2.95 -5.27
C VAL A 14 -24.65 -1.48 -5.62
N LEU A 15 -24.88 -0.63 -4.62
CA LEU A 15 -25.13 0.80 -4.83
C LEU A 15 -23.91 1.49 -5.43
N SER A 16 -22.71 1.16 -4.96
CA SER A 16 -21.49 1.72 -5.51
C SER A 16 -21.29 1.30 -6.97
N ASP A 17 -21.58 0.05 -7.34
CA ASP A 17 -21.38 -0.42 -8.71
C ASP A 17 -22.39 0.23 -9.68
N PHE A 18 -23.64 0.39 -9.23
CA PHE A 18 -24.68 1.03 -10.03
C PHE A 18 -24.40 2.52 -10.31
N PHE A 19 -23.89 3.26 -9.32
CA PHE A 19 -23.69 4.72 -9.43
C PHE A 19 -22.27 5.16 -9.80
N ARG A 20 -21.31 4.24 -9.96
CA ARG A 20 -19.90 4.59 -10.22
C ARG A 20 -19.63 5.17 -11.61
N GLY A 21 -20.40 4.76 -12.62
CA GLY A 21 -20.16 5.16 -14.01
C GLY A 21 -18.79 4.72 -14.55
N PRO A 22 -18.25 5.38 -15.61
CA PRO A 22 -16.98 5.01 -16.23
C PRO A 22 -15.79 5.37 -15.34
N SER A 23 -14.78 4.48 -15.27
CA SER A 23 -13.52 4.77 -14.58
C SER A 23 -12.66 5.73 -15.40
N VAL A 24 -12.50 6.96 -14.90
CA VAL A 24 -11.66 8.00 -15.51
C VAL A 24 -10.46 8.32 -14.62
N SER A 25 -9.32 8.66 -15.22
CA SER A 25 -8.08 8.98 -14.48
C SER A 25 -8.04 10.41 -13.95
N SER A 26 -8.78 11.33 -14.55
CA SER A 26 -8.85 12.74 -14.17
C SER A 26 -10.26 13.29 -14.36
N ILE A 27 -10.69 14.13 -13.43
CA ILE A 27 -12.04 14.70 -13.37
C ILE A 27 -11.90 16.22 -13.27
N ARG A 28 -12.73 16.96 -14.02
CA ARG A 28 -12.80 18.43 -13.92
C ARG A 28 -13.64 18.81 -12.71
N LEU A 29 -13.23 19.85 -11.98
CA LEU A 29 -13.97 20.35 -10.81
C LEU A 29 -15.40 20.79 -11.14
N ALA A 30 -15.61 21.37 -12.33
CA ALA A 30 -16.94 21.74 -12.81
C ALA A 30 -17.87 20.53 -13.05
N GLY A 31 -17.33 19.31 -13.18
CA GLY A 31 -18.11 18.10 -13.33
C GLY A 31 -18.56 17.47 -12.00
N LEU A 32 -18.17 18.05 -10.85
CA LEU A 32 -18.63 17.60 -9.53
C LEU A 32 -19.94 18.32 -9.17
N GLU A 33 -21.01 17.98 -9.88
CA GLU A 33 -22.31 18.66 -9.75
C GLU A 33 -23.25 17.99 -8.73
N HIS A 34 -23.15 16.66 -8.57
CA HIS A 34 -24.08 15.86 -7.78
C HIS A 34 -23.37 14.97 -6.77
N VAL A 35 -23.94 14.89 -5.56
CA VAL A 35 -23.49 13.99 -4.48
C VAL A 35 -24.66 13.14 -4.01
N LEU A 36 -24.48 11.82 -4.06
CA LEU A 36 -25.40 10.86 -3.48
C LEU A 36 -24.94 10.51 -2.06
N HIS A 37 -25.81 10.77 -1.09
CA HIS A 37 -25.58 10.47 0.31
C HIS A 37 -26.42 9.27 0.74
N PHE A 38 -25.76 8.25 1.29
CA PHE A 38 -26.40 7.07 1.86
C PHE A 38 -26.16 7.02 3.36
N THR A 39 -27.24 7.01 4.13
CA THR A 39 -27.20 6.88 5.60
C THR A 39 -27.96 5.63 6.04
N ALA A 40 -27.35 4.76 6.84
CA ALA A 40 -28.03 3.63 7.46
C ALA A 40 -28.34 3.96 8.92
N ALA A 41 -29.62 4.12 9.25
CA ALA A 41 -30.10 4.36 10.61
C ALA A 41 -31.41 3.59 10.84
N ASP A 42 -31.58 3.05 12.06
CA ASP A 42 -32.80 2.35 12.51
C ASP A 42 -33.30 1.24 11.57
N GLY A 43 -32.38 0.48 10.97
CA GLY A 43 -32.71 -0.60 10.04
C GLY A 43 -33.21 -0.14 8.67
N LYS A 44 -33.23 1.17 8.41
CA LYS A 44 -33.56 1.79 7.13
C LYS A 44 -32.31 2.40 6.48
N ILE A 45 -32.34 2.49 5.16
CA ILE A 45 -31.31 3.13 4.36
C ILE A 45 -31.93 4.36 3.72
N TYR A 46 -31.45 5.53 4.11
CA TYR A 46 -31.84 6.80 3.55
C TYR A 46 -30.89 7.14 2.41
N MET A 47 -31.44 7.31 1.22
CA MET A 47 -30.76 7.88 0.06
C MET A 47 -31.24 9.31 -0.11
N ARG A 48 -30.29 10.24 -0.16
CA ARG A 48 -30.52 11.65 -0.44
C ARG A 48 -29.57 12.10 -1.54
N SER A 49 -30.03 13.00 -2.39
CA SER A 49 -29.27 13.51 -3.53
C SER A 49 -29.19 15.02 -3.45
N TYR A 50 -27.95 15.51 -3.48
CA TYR A 50 -27.64 16.92 -3.33
C TYR A 50 -26.89 17.43 -4.55
N LYS A 51 -27.23 18.65 -4.95
CA LYS A 51 -26.44 19.47 -5.86
C LYS A 51 -25.34 20.18 -5.09
N VAL A 52 -24.14 20.19 -5.66
CA VAL A 52 -22.99 20.90 -5.10
C VAL A 52 -22.94 22.32 -5.67
N LEU A 53 -23.05 23.32 -4.79
CA LEU A 53 -22.84 24.73 -5.11
C LEU A 53 -21.48 25.19 -4.58
N LEU A 54 -20.60 25.60 -5.49
CA LEU A 54 -19.26 26.09 -5.15
C LEU A 54 -19.31 27.61 -4.96
N LYS A 55 -19.21 28.08 -3.71
CA LYS A 55 -19.12 29.50 -3.35
C LYS A 55 -17.66 29.94 -3.18
N LYS A 56 -17.40 31.22 -3.44
CA LYS A 56 -16.07 31.84 -3.24
C LYS A 56 -15.73 31.89 -1.75
N SER A 57 -14.56 31.37 -1.38
CA SER A 57 -14.09 31.23 0.02
C SER A 57 -12.86 32.08 0.35
N GLY A 58 -12.23 32.72 -0.65
CA GLY A 58 -10.97 33.49 -0.46
C GLY A 58 -9.70 32.64 -0.39
N CYS A 59 -9.81 31.31 -0.33
CA CYS A 59 -8.70 30.37 -0.40
C CYS A 59 -8.73 29.57 -1.72
N LYS A 60 -7.71 28.73 -1.95
CA LYS A 60 -7.65 27.82 -3.11
C LYS A 60 -8.79 26.79 -3.15
N ILE A 61 -9.39 26.47 -2.00
CA ILE A 61 -10.46 25.49 -1.86
C ILE A 61 -11.81 26.22 -1.78
N PRO A 62 -12.77 26.00 -2.69
CA PRO A 62 -14.08 26.66 -2.65
C PRO A 62 -14.93 26.22 -1.45
N ARG A 63 -15.85 27.08 -1.02
CA ARG A 63 -16.83 26.72 0.03
C ARG A 63 -17.97 25.94 -0.62
N ILE A 64 -18.23 24.75 -0.11
CA ILE A 64 -19.27 23.85 -0.64
C ILE A 64 -20.57 24.10 0.14
N GLU A 65 -21.63 24.40 -0.60
CA GLU A 65 -23.01 24.39 -0.09
C GLU A 65 -23.79 23.32 -0.85
N LEU A 66 -24.73 22.66 -0.16
CA LEU A 66 -25.51 21.57 -0.73
C LEU A 66 -26.97 22.02 -0.87
N GLU A 67 -27.53 21.85 -2.07
CA GLU A 67 -28.95 22.09 -2.35
C GLU A 67 -29.63 20.75 -2.64
N GLU A 68 -30.78 20.47 -2.03
CA GLU A 68 -31.49 19.22 -2.31
C GLU A 68 -32.09 19.28 -3.71
N MET A 69 -31.67 18.33 -4.57
CA MET A 69 -32.15 18.24 -5.96
C MET A 69 -33.04 17.00 -6.17
N GLY A 70 -33.08 16.08 -5.20
CA GLY A 70 -33.79 14.79 -5.27
C GLY A 70 -33.01 13.73 -6.06
N PRO A 71 -33.40 12.44 -6.05
CA PRO A 71 -34.48 11.78 -5.31
C PRO A 71 -34.13 11.48 -3.84
N SER A 72 -35.15 11.54 -2.98
CA SER A 72 -35.08 11.22 -1.56
C SER A 72 -35.84 9.92 -1.32
N LEU A 73 -35.10 8.83 -1.08
CA LEU A 73 -35.66 7.47 -0.94
C LEU A 73 -35.36 6.91 0.44
N ASP A 74 -36.36 6.24 1.00
CA ASP A 74 -36.26 5.53 2.26
C ASP A 74 -36.40 4.03 1.96
N LEU A 75 -35.26 3.34 1.94
CA LEU A 75 -35.16 1.93 1.58
C LEU A 75 -35.22 1.06 2.83
N VAL A 76 -36.01 -0.01 2.75
CA VAL A 76 -36.11 -1.04 3.79
C VAL A 76 -35.61 -2.35 3.21
N MET A 77 -34.66 -2.99 3.90
CA MET A 77 -34.18 -4.30 3.51
C MET A 77 -35.19 -5.37 3.94
N ARG A 78 -35.66 -6.19 2.99
CA ARG A 78 -36.66 -7.25 3.26
C ARG A 78 -36.08 -8.65 3.11
N ARG A 79 -35.76 -9.05 1.89
CA ARG A 79 -35.21 -10.37 1.58
C ARG A 79 -33.78 -10.22 1.10
N THR A 80 -32.90 -11.08 1.56
CA THR A 80 -31.49 -11.13 1.16
C THR A 80 -31.17 -12.54 0.66
N HIS A 81 -30.44 -12.61 -0.46
CA HIS A 81 -29.91 -13.86 -0.98
C HIS A 81 -28.42 -13.64 -1.24
N LEU A 82 -27.59 -14.08 -0.30
CA LEU A 82 -26.14 -13.92 -0.38
C LEU A 82 -25.55 -14.99 -1.29
N ALA A 83 -24.54 -14.61 -2.07
CA ALA A 83 -23.77 -15.55 -2.87
C ALA A 83 -22.96 -16.48 -1.98
N SER A 84 -22.68 -17.69 -2.45
CA SER A 84 -21.71 -18.57 -1.81
C SER A 84 -20.30 -17.97 -1.85
N ASP A 85 -19.47 -18.33 -0.87
CA ASP A 85 -18.11 -17.81 -0.74
C ASP A 85 -17.24 -18.09 -1.97
N ASP A 86 -17.44 -19.23 -2.63
CA ASP A 86 -16.66 -19.62 -3.81
C ASP A 86 -17.00 -18.75 -5.03
N LEU A 87 -18.29 -18.48 -5.26
CA LEU A 87 -18.73 -17.58 -6.33
C LEU A 87 -18.24 -16.14 -6.09
N TYR A 88 -18.29 -15.69 -4.83
CA TYR A 88 -17.81 -14.36 -4.45
C TYR A 88 -16.30 -14.19 -4.68
N LYS A 89 -15.49 -15.21 -4.35
CA LYS A 89 -14.04 -15.20 -4.62
C LYS A 89 -13.73 -15.19 -6.12
N LEU A 90 -14.51 -15.94 -6.91
CA LEU A 90 -14.35 -15.99 -8.36
C LEU A 90 -14.66 -14.65 -9.02
N SER A 91 -15.73 -13.96 -8.61
CA SER A 91 -16.13 -12.67 -9.19
C SER A 91 -15.15 -11.54 -8.86
N LEU A 92 -14.51 -11.56 -7.69
CA LEU A 92 -13.48 -10.59 -7.29
C LEU A 92 -12.10 -10.81 -7.90
N LYS A 93 -11.94 -11.83 -8.76
CA LYS A 93 -10.65 -12.16 -9.35
C LYS A 93 -10.23 -11.12 -10.39
N GLN A 94 -9.28 -10.27 -10.00
CA GLN A 94 -8.68 -9.31 -10.92
C GLN A 94 -7.71 -10.01 -11.91
N PRO A 95 -7.70 -9.59 -13.19
CA PRO A 95 -6.83 -10.17 -14.20
C PRO A 95 -5.36 -9.94 -13.86
N LYS A 96 -4.52 -10.96 -14.10
CA LYS A 96 -3.08 -10.93 -13.79
C LYS A 96 -2.33 -9.83 -14.54
N ALA A 97 -2.82 -9.40 -15.70
CA ALA A 97 -2.25 -8.29 -16.48
C ALA A 97 -2.40 -6.94 -15.77
N LEU A 98 -3.53 -6.72 -15.07
CA LEU A 98 -3.82 -5.45 -14.38
C LEU A 98 -3.10 -5.35 -13.03
N LYS A 99 -2.77 -6.50 -12.41
CA LYS A 99 -1.95 -6.57 -11.19
C LYS A 99 -0.51 -7.01 -11.52
N PRO A 100 0.39 -6.08 -11.89
CA PRO A 100 1.78 -6.42 -12.11
C PRO A 100 2.37 -6.99 -10.82
N LYS A 101 2.88 -8.23 -10.89
CA LYS A 101 3.61 -8.83 -9.77
C LYS A 101 4.92 -8.07 -9.59
N LYS A 102 5.10 -7.43 -8.42
CA LYS A 102 6.37 -6.81 -8.06
C LYS A 102 7.44 -7.91 -7.99
N LYS A 103 8.48 -7.80 -8.83
CA LYS A 103 9.66 -8.65 -8.74
C LYS A 103 10.59 -8.04 -7.69
N LYS A 104 11.00 -8.83 -6.69
CA LYS A 104 11.89 -8.38 -5.63
C LYS A 104 13.23 -7.92 -6.24
N ASN A 105 13.82 -6.86 -5.69
CA ASN A 105 15.13 -6.31 -6.09
C ASN A 105 15.22 -5.74 -7.51
N ILE A 106 14.09 -5.52 -8.20
CA ILE A 106 14.06 -4.84 -9.50
C ILE A 106 13.21 -3.57 -9.34
N SER A 107 13.78 -2.43 -9.69
CA SER A 107 13.09 -1.14 -9.75
C SER A 107 13.15 -0.56 -11.16
N HIS A 108 12.12 0.19 -11.54
CA HIS A 108 12.06 0.94 -12.78
C HIS A 108 12.18 2.43 -12.48
N ASP A 109 12.99 3.14 -13.25
CA ASP A 109 13.10 4.60 -13.15
C ASP A 109 11.98 5.29 -13.93
N ALA A 110 11.78 6.59 -13.70
CA ALA A 110 10.79 7.41 -14.42
C ALA A 110 11.04 7.42 -15.94
N LEU A 111 12.29 7.22 -16.36
CA LEU A 111 12.71 7.12 -17.76
C LEU A 111 12.65 5.68 -18.32
N GLY A 112 12.18 4.70 -17.54
CA GLY A 112 11.99 3.31 -17.98
C GLY A 112 13.22 2.40 -17.89
N THR A 113 14.35 2.88 -17.36
CA THR A 113 15.54 2.04 -17.11
C THR A 113 15.28 1.03 -15.98
N THR A 114 15.84 -0.16 -16.10
CA THR A 114 15.71 -1.23 -15.09
C THR A 114 16.94 -1.29 -14.20
N TYR A 115 16.74 -1.16 -12.88
CA TYR A 115 17.80 -1.28 -11.89
C TYR A 115 17.61 -2.53 -11.04
N GLY A 116 18.64 -3.36 -10.96
CA GLY A 116 18.72 -4.48 -10.03
C GLY A 116 19.50 -4.09 -8.77
N ARG A 117 18.94 -4.27 -7.58
CA ARG A 117 19.66 -4.08 -6.31
C ARG A 117 20.28 -5.39 -5.86
N ILE A 118 21.61 -5.41 -5.75
CA ILE A 118 22.36 -6.52 -5.18
C ILE A 118 22.66 -6.16 -3.71
N HIS A 119 22.16 -6.96 -2.79
CA HIS A 119 22.47 -6.82 -1.37
C HIS A 119 23.68 -7.71 -1.05
N MET A 120 24.88 -7.13 -1.10
CA MET A 120 26.09 -7.82 -0.68
C MET A 120 26.08 -8.06 0.83
N GLN A 121 26.45 -9.27 1.24
CA GLN A 121 26.69 -9.59 2.63
C GLN A 121 27.96 -8.88 3.11
N LYS A 122 28.01 -8.54 4.39
CA LYS A 122 29.23 -8.01 5.02
C LYS A 122 30.32 -9.09 4.99
N GLN A 123 31.45 -8.78 4.35
CA GLN A 123 32.58 -9.72 4.23
C GLN A 123 33.52 -9.57 5.43
N ASP A 124 33.54 -10.56 6.31
CA ASP A 124 34.44 -10.57 7.47
C ASP A 124 35.83 -11.11 7.11
N LEU A 125 36.79 -10.21 6.84
CA LEU A 125 38.16 -10.55 6.49
C LEU A 125 39.04 -10.95 7.69
N GLY A 126 38.54 -10.82 8.92
CA GLY A 126 39.30 -11.17 10.13
C GLY A 126 39.60 -12.67 10.27
N LYS A 127 38.91 -13.54 9.53
CA LYS A 127 39.20 -14.98 9.44
C LYS A 127 40.16 -15.33 8.30
N LEU A 128 40.53 -14.36 7.47
CA LEU A 128 41.38 -14.59 6.30
C LEU A 128 42.84 -14.74 6.74
N GLN A 129 43.30 -15.97 6.91
CA GLN A 129 44.71 -16.25 7.14
C GLN A 129 45.46 -16.19 5.80
N THR A 130 46.34 -15.19 5.64
CA THR A 130 47.20 -15.10 4.47
C THR A 130 48.29 -16.18 4.49
N ARG A 131 48.75 -16.56 3.29
CA ARG A 131 49.86 -17.50 3.15
C ARG A 131 51.10 -16.88 3.80
N LYS A 132 51.67 -17.57 4.79
CA LYS A 132 52.89 -17.13 5.51
C LYS A 132 54.13 -17.34 4.63
N MET A 133 54.34 -16.42 3.67
CA MET A 133 55.53 -16.40 2.82
C MET A 133 56.80 -16.23 3.66
N LYS A 134 57.91 -16.80 3.16
CA LYS A 134 59.20 -16.79 3.88
C LYS A 134 59.70 -15.38 4.20
N GLY A 135 59.42 -14.40 3.33
CA GLY A 135 59.80 -13.00 3.54
C GLY A 135 58.99 -12.24 4.60
N LEU A 136 57.80 -12.73 4.97
CA LEU A 136 56.92 -12.10 5.97
C LEU A 136 57.10 -12.72 7.37
N LYS A 137 57.94 -13.75 7.50
CA LYS A 137 58.26 -14.36 8.79
C LYS A 137 59.37 -13.54 9.44
N LYS A 138 59.08 -12.87 10.56
CA LYS A 138 60.10 -12.17 11.37
C LYS A 138 61.26 -13.10 11.68
N ARG A 139 62.49 -12.64 11.43
CA ARG A 139 63.71 -13.35 11.81
C ARG A 139 63.85 -13.30 13.33
N PRO A 140 64.42 -14.33 13.97
CA PRO A 140 64.50 -14.41 15.43
C PRO A 140 65.23 -13.24 16.09
N ALA A 141 66.14 -12.55 15.39
CA ALA A 141 66.86 -11.38 15.90
C ALA A 141 66.00 -10.12 16.11
N GLU A 142 64.84 -10.01 15.46
CA GLU A 142 63.96 -8.83 15.54
C GLU A 142 62.76 -9.03 16.49
N LYS A 143 62.53 -10.27 16.97
CA LYS A 143 61.40 -10.58 17.86
C LYS A 143 61.60 -10.13 19.31
N SER A 144 62.85 -9.98 19.76
CA SER A 144 63.17 -9.58 21.14
C SER A 144 63.03 -8.08 21.40
N ALA A 145 62.76 -7.25 20.38
CA ALA A 145 62.71 -5.79 20.50
C ALA A 145 61.28 -5.19 20.57
N GLU A 146 60.22 -5.97 20.32
CA GLU A 146 58.84 -5.43 20.14
C GLU A 146 57.76 -6.09 21.04
N ASP A 147 58.11 -6.91 22.04
CA ASP A 147 57.15 -7.59 22.91
C ASP A 147 56.64 -6.72 24.08
N GLY A 148 56.26 -5.47 23.77
CA GLY A 148 55.81 -4.45 24.73
C GLY A 148 54.47 -3.79 24.40
N GLY A 149 53.61 -4.44 23.60
CA GLY A 149 52.33 -3.88 23.17
C GLY A 149 51.19 -4.90 23.26
N ASP A 150 50.31 -4.68 24.24
CA ASP A 150 49.12 -5.48 24.57
C ASP A 150 48.22 -5.78 23.36
N SER A 151 47.82 -7.06 23.22
CA SER A 151 46.71 -7.45 22.34
C SER A 151 45.87 -8.55 23.02
N PRO A 152 44.53 -8.40 23.06
CA PRO A 152 43.67 -9.24 23.91
C PRO A 152 43.59 -10.68 23.36
N LYS A 153 43.92 -11.65 24.21
CA LYS A 153 43.75 -13.09 23.97
C LYS A 153 42.27 -13.40 23.66
N LYS A 154 41.98 -13.86 22.44
CA LYS A 154 40.68 -14.44 22.09
C LYS A 154 40.48 -15.77 22.84
N SER A 155 39.44 -15.82 23.67
CA SER A 155 38.90 -17.04 24.27
C SER A 155 38.42 -18.02 23.19
N LYS A 156 38.82 -19.29 23.31
CA LYS A 156 38.25 -20.41 22.55
C LYS A 156 36.78 -20.56 22.95
N SER A 157 35.86 -20.37 22.00
CA SER A 157 34.52 -20.94 22.08
C SER A 157 34.56 -22.36 21.53
N ALA A 158 33.88 -23.28 22.21
CA ALA A 158 33.64 -24.66 21.77
C ALA A 158 32.87 -24.71 20.44
#